data_AF-A0A357TBS5-F1
#
_entry.id   AF-A0A357TBS5-F1
#
_cell.length_a   1.000
_cell.length_b   1.000
_cell.length_c   1.000
_cell.angle_alpha   90.00
_cell.angle_beta   90.00
_cell.angle_gamma   90.00
#
_symmetry.space_group_name_H-M   'P 1'
#
loop_
_entity.id
_entity.type
_entity.pdbx_description
1 polymer ?
#
loop_
_entity_poly.entity_id
_entity_poly.type
_entity_poly.pdbx_seq_one_letter_code
_entity_poly.pdbx_strand_id
1 'polypeptide(L)'
;MVRIVCRAFCARFFFFFMKQTAKKEQKLNTLGNRGRALEDLLEAAFDSDSETCMFRQSNRIVLLRDGRAFPQKGAPVDFVGVVRGVPVVVECKETKANRLPLNKSRFPENEITALQRFSDSGGSSFVVAAFWKHNRIAVFSFRTFKGLMSYRKSVYPEDADVVFPVSKVKKITEVFQLHDNISRQRRNS
;
A
#
# COMPACT_ATOMS: atom_id res chain seq x y z
N MET A 1 -22.77 -12.04 30.56
CA MET A 1 -23.50 -12.49 29.35
C MET A 1 -23.00 -11.68 28.15
N VAL A 2 -21.87 -12.08 27.55
CA VAL A 2 -21.22 -11.32 26.47
C VAL A 2 -21.70 -11.87 25.13
N ARG A 3 -22.62 -11.14 24.50
CA ARG A 3 -23.15 -11.48 23.16
C ARG A 3 -22.11 -11.15 22.09
N ILE A 4 -21.57 -12.23 21.52
CA ILE A 4 -21.18 -12.45 20.12
C ILE A 4 -21.39 -11.23 19.20
N VAL A 5 -20.31 -10.52 18.89
CA VAL A 5 -20.19 -9.67 17.68
C VAL A 5 -18.90 -10.06 16.95
N CYS A 6 -18.77 -11.33 16.58
CA CYS A 6 -17.55 -11.85 15.93
C CYS A 6 -17.84 -12.56 14.59
N ARG A 7 -18.97 -12.26 13.93
CA ARG A 7 -19.36 -12.96 12.68
C ARG A 7 -19.47 -12.09 11.42
N ALA A 8 -19.45 -10.76 11.51
CA ALA A 8 -19.61 -9.90 10.34
C ALA A 8 -18.28 -9.51 9.65
N PHE A 9 -17.15 -9.53 10.38
CA PHE A 9 -15.86 -9.08 9.84
C PHE A 9 -15.26 -10.10 8.85
N CYS A 10 -15.55 -11.39 9.03
CA CYS A 10 -14.96 -12.48 8.26
C CYS A 10 -15.51 -12.57 6.82
N ALA A 11 -16.78 -12.23 6.58
CA ALA A 11 -17.44 -12.46 5.29
C ALA A 11 -17.12 -11.42 4.20
N ARG A 12 -16.84 -10.16 4.57
CA ARG A 12 -16.55 -9.08 3.59
C ARG A 12 -15.12 -9.13 3.05
N PHE A 13 -14.16 -9.58 3.85
CA PHE A 13 -12.79 -9.83 3.38
C PHE A 13 -12.74 -11.04 2.42
N PHE A 14 -13.57 -12.06 2.68
CA PHE A 14 -13.62 -13.30 1.89
C PHE A 14 -14.15 -13.09 0.46
N PHE A 15 -15.09 -12.15 0.25
CA PHE A 15 -15.68 -11.94 -1.09
C PHE A 15 -14.78 -11.17 -2.06
N PHE A 16 -13.82 -10.39 -1.57
CA PHE A 16 -12.76 -9.80 -2.41
C PHE A 16 -11.69 -10.85 -2.79
N PHE A 17 -11.55 -11.89 -1.96
CA PHE A 17 -10.45 -12.87 -1.99
C PHE A 17 -10.61 -13.98 -3.05
N MET A 18 -11.83 -14.29 -3.51
CA MET A 18 -12.11 -15.48 -4.34
C MET A 18 -11.95 -15.32 -5.87
N LYS A 19 -11.21 -14.32 -6.39
CA LYS A 19 -11.01 -14.18 -7.85
C LYS A 19 -9.57 -14.17 -8.37
N GLN A 20 -8.55 -14.39 -7.54
CA GLN A 20 -7.17 -14.40 -8.04
C GLN A 20 -6.36 -15.55 -7.45
N THR A 21 -6.59 -16.75 -7.97
CA THR A 21 -5.60 -17.83 -7.90
C THR A 21 -4.73 -17.76 -9.15
N ALA A 22 -3.49 -17.29 -9.00
CA ALA A 22 -2.44 -17.47 -10.00
C ALA A 22 -1.17 -17.95 -9.29
N LYS A 23 -0.59 -19.03 -9.82
CA LYS A 23 0.62 -19.70 -9.31
C LYS A 23 1.81 -18.73 -9.32
N LYS A 24 2.58 -18.72 -8.23
CA LYS A 24 3.81 -17.93 -8.06
C LYS A 24 4.96 -18.67 -8.77
N GLU A 25 5.30 -18.27 -10.00
CA GLU A 25 6.59 -18.63 -10.61
C GLU A 25 7.61 -17.52 -10.30
N GLN A 26 8.65 -17.85 -9.54
CA GLN A 26 9.78 -16.96 -9.31
C GLN A 26 10.67 -16.96 -10.57
N LYS A 27 10.63 -15.86 -11.32
CA LYS A 27 11.65 -15.55 -12.33
C LYS A 27 12.20 -14.15 -12.04
N LEU A 28 13.40 -14.12 -11.47
CA LEU A 28 14.16 -12.89 -11.23
C LEU A 28 14.64 -12.34 -12.59
N ASN A 29 13.74 -11.71 -13.34
CA ASN A 29 14.09 -10.98 -14.55
C ASN A 29 14.47 -9.55 -14.16
N THR A 30 15.78 -9.30 -14.10
CA THR A 30 16.42 -7.98 -14.15
C THR A 30 16.10 -7.30 -15.49
N LEU A 31 14.85 -6.89 -15.68
CA LEU A 31 14.45 -5.99 -16.75
C LEU A 31 14.43 -4.58 -16.18
N GLY A 32 15.22 -3.68 -16.78
CA GLY A 32 15.33 -2.28 -16.38
C GLY A 32 13.97 -1.58 -16.38
N ASN A 33 13.39 -1.41 -15.20
CA ASN A 33 12.08 -0.80 -15.02
C ASN A 33 12.25 0.59 -14.43
N ARG A 34 12.19 1.63 -15.27
CA ARG A 34 11.91 2.97 -14.75
C ARG A 34 10.53 2.91 -14.09
N GLY A 35 10.47 3.02 -12.75
CA GLY A 35 9.20 3.12 -12.02
C GLY A 35 8.83 1.99 -11.05
N ARG A 36 9.63 0.93 -10.88
CA ARG A 36 9.28 -0.22 -10.01
C ARG A 36 10.20 -0.49 -8.82
N ALA A 37 11.25 0.31 -8.66
CA ALA A 37 12.29 0.02 -7.67
C ALA A 37 11.76 -0.05 -6.24
N LEU A 38 10.84 0.85 -5.87
CA LEU A 38 10.22 0.81 -4.55
C LEU A 38 9.33 -0.44 -4.37
N GLU A 39 8.49 -0.75 -5.35
CA GLU A 39 7.61 -1.92 -5.29
C GLU A 39 8.41 -3.23 -5.15
N ASP A 40 9.50 -3.37 -5.89
CA ASP A 40 10.38 -4.54 -5.82
C ASP A 40 11.03 -4.67 -4.44
N LEU A 41 11.48 -3.55 -3.86
CA LEU A 41 12.04 -3.52 -2.50
C LEU A 41 11.00 -3.87 -1.43
N LEU A 42 9.77 -3.38 -1.55
CA LEU A 42 8.71 -3.69 -0.61
C LEU A 42 8.28 -5.15 -0.71
N GLU A 43 8.12 -5.68 -1.92
CA GLU A 43 7.78 -7.10 -2.11
C GLU A 43 8.86 -8.00 -1.51
N ALA A 44 10.14 -7.70 -1.72
CA ALA A 44 11.23 -8.45 -1.09
C ALA A 44 11.20 -8.34 0.44
N ALA A 45 10.83 -7.19 1.00
CA ALA A 45 10.68 -7.02 2.44
C ALA A 45 9.50 -7.85 2.99
N PHE A 46 8.36 -7.84 2.30
CA PHE A 46 7.17 -8.62 2.67
C PHE A 46 7.42 -10.12 2.57
N ASP A 47 8.02 -10.59 1.48
CA ASP A 47 8.34 -12.01 1.27
C ASP A 47 9.38 -12.53 2.29
N SER A 48 10.15 -11.64 2.91
CA SER A 48 11.13 -12.00 3.95
C SER A 48 10.53 -12.12 5.36
N ASP A 49 9.30 -11.66 5.59
CA ASP A 49 8.60 -11.72 6.88
C ASP A 49 7.52 -12.82 6.84
N SER A 50 7.73 -13.91 7.59
CA SER A 50 6.85 -15.08 7.59
C SER A 50 5.43 -14.82 8.09
N GLU A 51 5.22 -13.72 8.83
CA GLU A 51 3.90 -13.33 9.34
C GLU A 51 3.20 -12.33 8.40
N THR A 52 3.77 -12.08 7.23
CA THR A 52 3.24 -11.15 6.23
C THR A 52 2.82 -11.90 4.98
N CYS A 53 1.67 -11.53 4.43
CA CYS A 53 1.14 -12.02 3.17
C CYS A 53 0.60 -10.83 2.38
N MET A 54 1.42 -10.26 1.50
CA MET A 54 1.08 -9.12 0.66
C MET A 54 1.04 -9.54 -0.81
N PHE A 55 0.03 -9.07 -1.53
CA PHE A 55 -0.13 -9.32 -2.96
C PHE A 55 0.02 -8.02 -3.73
N ARG A 56 1.03 -7.95 -4.59
CA ARG A 56 1.13 -6.87 -5.57
C ARG A 56 -0.07 -6.95 -6.51
N GLN A 57 -0.75 -5.82 -6.69
CA GLN A 57 -1.83 -5.70 -7.65
C GLN A 57 -1.26 -5.28 -9.00
N SER A 58 -1.78 -5.86 -10.07
CA SER A 58 -1.38 -5.52 -11.43
C SER A 58 -2.56 -4.96 -12.20
N ASN A 59 -2.27 -4.09 -13.16
CA ASN A 59 -3.28 -3.56 -14.05
C ASN A 59 -3.86 -4.69 -14.90
N ARG A 60 -5.19 -4.73 -15.00
CA ARG A 60 -5.86 -5.72 -15.83
C ARG A 60 -5.66 -5.40 -17.30
N ILE A 61 -5.04 -6.31 -18.03
CA ILE A 61 -4.97 -6.26 -19.49
C ILE A 61 -6.17 -7.02 -20.04
N VAL A 62 -6.99 -6.35 -20.84
CA VAL A 62 -8.09 -7.00 -21.58
C VAL A 62 -7.59 -7.29 -22.99
N LEU A 63 -7.59 -8.56 -23.37
CA LEU A 63 -7.32 -8.99 -24.74
C LEU A 63 -8.60 -8.84 -25.55
N LEU A 64 -8.54 -8.09 -26.64
CA LEU A 64 -9.60 -8.03 -27.62
C LEU A 64 -9.54 -9.24 -28.55
N ARG A 65 -10.67 -9.55 -29.20
CA ARG A 65 -10.81 -10.69 -30.14
C ARG A 65 -9.87 -10.60 -31.35
N ASP A 66 -9.37 -9.41 -31.66
CA ASP A 66 -8.42 -9.15 -32.74
C ASP A 66 -6.94 -9.26 -32.30
N GLY A 67 -6.68 -9.74 -31.08
CA GLY A 67 -5.34 -9.92 -30.53
C GLY A 67 -4.72 -8.65 -29.92
N ARG A 68 -5.41 -7.50 -29.93
CA ARG A 68 -4.92 -6.28 -29.29
C ARG A 68 -5.15 -6.31 -27.78
N ALA A 69 -4.15 -5.85 -27.03
CA ALA A 69 -4.22 -5.70 -25.58
C ALA A 69 -4.62 -4.26 -25.23
N PHE A 70 -5.75 -4.09 -24.52
CA PHE A 70 -6.18 -2.80 -24.01
C PHE A 70 -6.04 -2.78 -22.48
N PRO A 71 -5.27 -1.83 -21.91
CA PRO A 71 -5.21 -1.68 -20.47
C PRO A 71 -6.58 -1.21 -19.95
N GLN A 72 -7.24 -2.05 -19.15
CA GLN A 72 -8.41 -1.63 -18.39
C GLN A 72 -7.93 -0.86 -17.16
N LYS A 73 -8.81 -0.01 -16.58
CA LYS A 73 -8.52 0.74 -15.34
C LYS A 73 -7.80 -0.18 -14.34
N GLY A 74 -6.61 0.27 -13.96
CA GLY A 74 -5.69 -0.45 -13.10
C GLY A 74 -6.26 -0.76 -11.73
N ALA A 75 -5.56 -1.63 -10.99
CA ALA A 75 -5.82 -1.73 -9.57
C ALA A 75 -5.56 -0.37 -8.93
N PRO A 76 -6.44 0.10 -8.02
CA PRO A 76 -6.33 1.43 -7.47
C PRO A 76 -5.25 1.55 -6.38
N VAL A 77 -4.60 0.45 -6.00
CA VAL A 77 -3.50 0.42 -5.03
C VAL A 77 -2.47 -0.62 -5.46
N ASP A 78 -1.19 -0.42 -5.12
CA ASP A 78 -0.10 -1.32 -5.53
C ASP A 78 -0.04 -2.63 -4.75
N PHE A 79 -0.35 -2.61 -3.45
CA PHE A 79 -0.37 -3.82 -2.62
C PHE A 79 -1.60 -3.90 -1.74
N VAL A 80 -2.07 -5.13 -1.51
CA VAL A 80 -3.11 -5.47 -0.54
C VAL A 80 -2.76 -6.80 0.12
N GLY A 81 -3.03 -6.91 1.42
CA GLY A 81 -2.76 -8.15 2.13
C GLY A 81 -2.90 -8.02 3.64
N VAL A 82 -2.14 -8.84 4.35
CA VAL A 82 -2.13 -8.92 5.81
C VAL A 82 -0.70 -8.87 6.31
N VAL A 83 -0.45 -8.06 7.33
CA VAL A 83 0.85 -7.96 8.02
C VAL A 83 0.60 -8.28 9.48
N ARG A 84 1.09 -9.44 9.96
CA ARG A 84 0.95 -9.88 11.36
C ARG A 84 -0.49 -9.81 11.89
N GLY A 85 -1.45 -10.27 11.07
CA GLY A 85 -2.88 -10.25 11.39
C GLY A 85 -3.60 -8.91 11.15
N VAL A 86 -2.90 -7.87 10.69
CA VAL A 86 -3.49 -6.58 10.33
C VAL A 86 -3.76 -6.52 8.83
N PRO A 87 -5.02 -6.28 8.38
CA PRO A 87 -5.29 -6.05 6.97
C PRO A 87 -4.71 -4.70 6.53
N VAL A 88 -3.88 -4.71 5.49
CA VAL A 88 -3.09 -3.57 5.02
C VAL A 88 -3.26 -3.36 3.51
N VAL A 89 -3.39 -2.10 3.08
CA VAL A 89 -3.17 -1.66 1.70
C VAL A 89 -2.05 -0.63 1.63
N VAL A 90 -1.26 -0.70 0.56
CA VAL A 90 -0.13 0.19 0.34
C VAL A 90 -0.17 0.76 -1.07
N GLU A 91 -0.08 2.08 -1.16
CA GLU A 91 0.19 2.81 -2.39
C GLU A 91 1.65 3.27 -2.40
N CYS A 92 2.40 2.95 -3.46
CA CYS A 92 3.82 3.26 -3.59
C CYS A 92 4.00 4.48 -4.47
N LYS A 93 4.80 5.44 -4.00
CA LYS A 93 5.25 6.57 -4.83
C LYS A 93 6.75 6.71 -4.72
N GLU A 94 7.36 7.21 -5.78
CA GLU A 94 8.80 7.50 -5.76
C GLU A 94 9.11 8.82 -6.43
N THR A 95 10.19 9.45 -5.98
CA THR A 95 10.70 10.72 -6.50
C THR A 95 12.22 10.78 -6.42
N LYS A 96 12.83 11.41 -7.44
CA LYS A 96 14.24 11.80 -7.45
C LYS A 96 14.45 13.26 -7.02
N ALA A 97 13.36 14.00 -6.79
CA ALA A 97 13.39 15.35 -6.27
C ALA A 97 13.41 15.36 -4.74
N ASN A 98 13.53 16.55 -4.14
CA ASN A 98 13.47 16.70 -2.69
C ASN A 98 12.06 16.54 -2.10
N ARG A 99 11.03 16.62 -2.96
CA ARG A 99 9.61 16.63 -2.56
C ARG A 99 8.77 15.71 -3.45
N LEU A 100 7.63 15.27 -2.91
CA LEU A 100 6.60 14.56 -3.63
C LEU A 100 5.37 15.47 -3.82
N PRO A 101 5.04 15.88 -5.06
CA PRO A 101 3.85 16.69 -5.32
C PRO A 101 2.54 15.96 -4.99
N LEU A 102 1.60 16.64 -4.35
CA LEU A 102 0.28 16.11 -3.97
C LEU A 102 -0.82 16.45 -5.00
N ASN A 103 -0.47 16.54 -6.28
CA ASN A 103 -1.42 16.89 -7.32
C ASN A 103 -2.22 15.66 -7.81
N LYS A 104 -3.35 15.90 -8.49
CA LYS A 104 -4.21 14.85 -9.03
C LYS A 104 -3.53 13.93 -10.04
N SER A 105 -2.48 14.40 -10.72
CA SER A 105 -1.71 13.56 -11.65
C SER A 105 -0.87 12.53 -10.91
N ARG A 106 -0.36 12.88 -9.71
CA ARG A 106 0.43 11.95 -8.90
C ARG A 106 -0.40 11.11 -7.96
N PHE A 107 -1.55 11.62 -7.54
CA PHE A 107 -2.54 10.93 -6.73
C PHE A 107 -3.93 11.04 -7.37
N PRO A 108 -4.23 10.19 -8.36
CA PRO A 108 -5.56 10.04 -8.93
C PRO A 108 -6.64 9.74 -7.87
N GLU A 109 -7.85 10.22 -8.12
CA GLU A 109 -8.97 10.12 -7.18
C GLU A 109 -9.37 8.66 -6.85
N ASN A 110 -9.18 7.74 -7.79
CA ASN A 110 -9.44 6.31 -7.56
C ASN A 110 -8.48 5.70 -6.53
N GLU A 111 -7.21 6.13 -6.48
CA GLU A 111 -6.25 5.67 -5.46
C GLU A 111 -6.66 6.19 -4.08
N ILE A 112 -6.91 7.49 -3.98
CA ILE A 112 -7.34 8.13 -2.73
C ILE A 112 -8.65 7.52 -2.21
N THR A 113 -9.61 7.28 -3.10
CA THR A 113 -10.90 6.66 -2.75
C THR A 113 -10.72 5.22 -2.28
N ALA A 114 -9.82 4.46 -2.89
CA ALA A 114 -9.54 3.09 -2.48
C ALA A 114 -8.90 3.05 -1.08
N LEU A 115 -7.89 3.90 -0.83
CA LEU A 115 -7.26 4.01 0.48
C LEU A 115 -8.28 4.40 1.56
N GLN A 116 -9.16 5.37 1.28
CA GLN A 116 -10.23 5.78 2.19
C GLN A 116 -11.21 4.66 2.49
N ARG A 117 -11.77 4.01 1.47
CA ARG A 117 -12.75 2.92 1.64
C ARG A 117 -12.19 1.75 2.43
N PHE A 118 -10.92 1.41 2.22
CA PHE A 118 -10.25 0.36 2.97
C PHE A 118 -10.07 0.74 4.46
N SER A 119 -9.65 1.99 4.72
CA SER A 119 -9.56 2.53 6.08
C SER A 119 -10.91 2.55 6.80
N ASP A 120 -11.97 3.02 6.14
CA ASP A 120 -13.33 3.08 6.71
C ASP A 120 -13.90 1.69 7.01
N SER A 121 -13.43 0.67 6.28
CA SER A 121 -13.80 -0.74 6.51
C SER A 121 -13.04 -1.37 7.68
N GLY A 122 -12.19 -0.63 8.37
CA GLY A 122 -11.42 -1.08 9.53
C GLY A 122 -10.04 -1.64 9.19
N GLY A 123 -9.59 -1.52 7.94
CA GLY A 123 -8.21 -1.85 7.55
C GLY A 123 -7.24 -0.69 7.73
N SER A 124 -5.95 -0.95 7.63
CA SER A 124 -4.91 0.08 7.67
C SER A 124 -4.43 0.42 6.25
N SER A 125 -4.51 1.69 5.87
CA SER A 125 -4.08 2.17 4.55
C SER A 125 -2.85 3.06 4.68
N PHE A 126 -1.85 2.86 3.81
CA PHE A 126 -0.61 3.64 3.82
C PHE A 126 -0.22 4.13 2.42
N VAL A 127 0.41 5.29 2.38
CA VAL A 127 1.21 5.74 1.24
C VAL A 127 2.68 5.61 1.64
N VAL A 128 3.46 4.86 0.85
CA VAL A 128 4.89 4.67 1.06
C VAL A 128 5.64 5.39 -0.06
N ALA A 129 6.50 6.33 0.32
CA ALA A 129 7.22 7.17 -0.60
C ALA A 129 8.73 6.95 -0.53
N ALA A 130 9.37 6.64 -1.66
CA ALA A 130 10.82 6.64 -1.78
C ALA A 130 11.33 8.00 -2.26
N PHE A 131 12.18 8.63 -1.44
CA PHE A 131 12.90 9.84 -1.77
C PHE A 131 14.34 9.49 -2.10
N TRP A 132 14.58 9.08 -3.35
CA TRP A 132 15.85 8.47 -3.78
C TRP A 132 17.05 9.39 -3.55
N LYS A 133 16.89 10.70 -3.78
CA LYS A 133 17.95 11.69 -3.54
C LYS A 133 18.39 11.76 -2.07
N HIS A 134 17.49 11.45 -1.14
CA HIS A 134 17.76 11.48 0.29
C HIS A 134 18.10 10.09 0.86
N ASN A 135 18.04 9.04 0.03
CA ASN A 135 18.15 7.65 0.48
C ASN A 135 17.17 7.33 1.63
N ARG A 136 15.93 7.82 1.54
CA ARG A 136 14.88 7.65 2.56
C ARG A 136 13.62 6.98 2.00
N ILE A 137 13.02 6.13 2.84
CA ILE A 137 11.64 5.67 2.72
C ILE A 137 10.83 6.40 3.79
N ALA A 138 9.73 6.99 3.37
CA ALA A 138 8.78 7.73 4.18
C ALA A 138 7.44 6.99 4.16
N VAL A 139 6.88 6.70 5.34
CA VAL A 139 5.62 5.98 5.49
C VAL A 139 4.58 6.93 6.06
N PHE A 140 3.51 7.14 5.31
CA PHE A 140 2.36 7.94 5.73
C PHE A 140 1.18 7.01 5.94
N SER A 141 0.59 7.03 7.12
CA SER A 141 -0.78 6.56 7.32
C SER A 141 -1.72 7.38 6.46
N PHE A 142 -2.79 6.76 5.98
CA PHE A 142 -3.74 7.47 5.14
C PHE A 142 -4.40 8.66 5.88
N ARG A 143 -4.55 8.57 7.20
CA ARG A 143 -5.03 9.69 8.04
C ARG A 143 -4.09 10.89 7.95
N THR A 144 -2.81 10.70 8.21
CA THR A 144 -1.79 11.76 8.14
C THR A 144 -1.69 12.30 6.72
N PHE A 145 -1.65 11.42 5.72
CA PHE A 145 -1.57 11.77 4.32
C PHE A 145 -2.76 12.64 3.86
N LYS A 146 -4.00 12.22 4.18
CA LYS A 146 -5.22 12.97 3.86
C LYS A 146 -5.24 14.34 4.55
N GLY A 147 -4.74 14.41 5.79
CA GLY A 147 -4.56 15.66 6.50
C GLY A 147 -3.65 16.62 5.73
N LEU A 148 -2.44 16.16 5.38
CA LEU A 148 -1.45 16.93 4.62
C LEU A 148 -1.98 17.41 3.27
N MET A 149 -2.72 16.57 2.54
CA MET A 149 -3.31 16.93 1.25
C MET A 149 -4.27 18.13 1.31
N SER A 150 -4.86 18.41 2.48
CA SER A 150 -5.84 19.50 2.60
C SER A 150 -5.21 20.90 2.62
N TYR A 151 -3.93 21.02 2.99
CA TYR A 151 -3.25 22.32 3.14
C TYR A 151 -1.87 22.40 2.49
N ARG A 152 -1.28 21.27 2.05
CA ARG A 152 0.02 21.24 1.36
C ARG A 152 -0.14 20.93 -0.13
N LYS A 153 0.77 21.46 -0.95
CA LYS A 153 0.91 21.12 -2.38
C LYS A 153 1.94 20.01 -2.63
N SER A 154 2.77 19.70 -1.64
CA SER A 154 3.83 18.69 -1.71
C SER A 154 4.20 18.25 -0.30
N VAL A 155 4.74 17.03 -0.17
CA VAL A 155 5.32 16.50 1.07
C VAL A 155 6.81 16.24 0.91
N TYR A 156 7.49 16.27 2.04
CA TYR A 156 8.90 15.94 2.23
C TYR A 156 9.02 14.69 3.10
N PRO A 157 10.19 14.03 3.17
CA PRO A 157 10.37 12.88 4.05
C PRO A 157 9.94 13.20 5.49
N GLU A 158 10.27 14.39 5.99
CA GLU A 158 10.06 14.81 7.38
C GLU A 158 8.58 14.99 7.74
N ASP A 159 7.69 15.10 6.75
CA ASP A 159 6.24 15.18 6.97
C ASP A 159 5.61 13.80 7.28
N ALA A 160 6.37 12.71 7.15
CA ALA A 160 5.86 11.34 7.30
C ALA A 160 5.73 10.91 8.76
N ASP A 161 4.84 9.94 9.02
CA ASP A 161 4.69 9.36 10.35
C ASP A 161 5.96 8.63 10.79
N VAL A 162 6.62 7.94 9.83
CA VAL A 162 7.89 7.25 10.05
C VAL A 162 8.80 7.44 8.85
N VAL A 163 10.08 7.68 9.11
CA VAL A 163 11.13 7.78 8.09
C VAL A 163 12.30 6.88 8.44
N PHE A 164 12.79 6.10 7.49
CA PHE A 164 13.98 5.28 7.64
C PHE A 164 14.82 5.26 6.35
N PRO A 165 16.14 4.97 6.43
CA PRO A 165 16.96 4.82 5.24
C PRO A 165 16.52 3.59 4.42
N VAL A 166 16.73 3.60 3.10
CA VAL A 166 16.34 2.50 2.19
C VAL A 166 16.90 1.15 2.64
N SER A 167 18.11 1.13 3.20
CA SER A 167 18.75 -0.09 3.74
C SER A 167 17.96 -0.76 4.87
N LYS A 168 17.05 -0.04 5.53
CA LYS A 168 16.20 -0.54 6.63
C LYS A 168 14.77 -0.83 6.19
N VAL A 169 14.52 -1.03 4.89
CA VAL A 169 13.17 -1.29 4.34
C VAL A 169 12.44 -2.45 5.01
N LYS A 170 13.16 -3.46 5.50
CA LYS A 170 12.59 -4.59 6.25
C LYS A 170 11.80 -4.18 7.50
N LYS A 171 12.05 -2.99 8.05
CA LYS A 171 11.29 -2.45 9.20
C LYS A 171 9.85 -2.06 8.86
N ILE A 172 9.48 -2.06 7.58
CA ILE A 172 8.16 -1.57 7.16
C ILE A 172 7.00 -2.39 7.74
N THR A 173 7.18 -3.71 7.94
CA THR A 173 6.14 -4.57 8.52
C THR A 173 5.88 -4.23 9.99
N GLU A 174 6.94 -3.93 10.75
CA GLU A 174 6.85 -3.45 12.13
C GLU A 174 6.12 -2.10 12.21
N VAL A 175 6.38 -1.19 11.27
CA VAL A 175 5.72 0.12 11.20
C VAL A 175 4.22 -0.04 10.99
N PHE A 176 3.80 -0.91 10.06
CA PHE A 176 2.39 -1.16 9.81
C PHE A 176 1.67 -1.74 11.03
N GLN A 177 2.31 -2.68 11.73
CA GLN A 177 1.77 -3.26 12.96
C GLN A 177 1.63 -2.22 14.08
N LEU A 178 2.65 -1.38 14.30
CA LEU A 178 2.64 -0.35 15.33
C LEU A 178 1.50 0.65 15.12
N HIS A 179 1.30 1.10 13.87
CA HIS A 179 0.28 2.08 13.56
C HIS A 179 -1.15 1.55 13.80
N ASP A 180 -1.39 0.27 13.51
CA ASP A 180 -2.68 -0.37 13.78
C ASP A 180 -2.96 -0.47 15.29
N ASN A 181 -1.94 -0.83 16.10
CA ASN A 181 -2.07 -0.88 17.56
C ASN A 181 -2.48 0.47 18.15
N ILE A 182 -1.84 1.56 17.70
CA ILE A 182 -2.17 2.93 18.11
C ILE A 182 -3.61 3.29 17.67
N SER A 183 -4.00 2.90 16.46
CA SER A 183 -5.32 3.18 15.90
C SER A 183 -6.44 2.41 16.61
N ARG A 184 -6.16 1.21 17.13
CA ARG A 184 -7.09 0.42 17.96
C ARG A 184 -7.22 0.99 19.37
N GLN A 185 -6.12 1.37 20.01
CA GLN A 185 -6.16 1.98 21.35
C GLN A 185 -7.05 3.22 21.39
N ARG A 186 -6.93 4.11 20.39
CA ARG A 186 -7.77 5.32 20.28
C ARG A 186 -9.26 5.08 20.04
N ARG A 187 -9.66 3.90 19.54
CA ARG A 187 -11.08 3.55 19.35
C ARG A 187 -11.73 3.00 20.62
N ASN A 188 -10.92 2.52 21.55
CA ASN A 188 -11.37 1.89 22.79
C ASN A 188 -11.28 2.84 24.00
N SER A 189 -10.70 4.03 23.81
CA SER A 189 -10.67 5.15 24.77
C SER A 189 -11.78 6.15 24.48
#